data_AF-X1TY70-F1
#
_entry.id   AF-X1TY70-F1
#
_cell.length_a   1.000
_cell.length_b   1.000
_cell.length_c   1.000
_cell.angle_alpha   90.00
_cell.angle_beta   90.00
_cell.angle_gamma   90.00
#
_symmetry.space_group_name_H-M   'P 1'
#
loop_
_entity.id
_entity.type
_entity.pdbx_description
1 polymer ?
#
loop_
_entity_poly.entity_id
_entity_poly.type
_entity_poly.pdbx_seq_one_letter_code
_entity_poly.pdbx_strand_id
1 'polypeptide(L)'
;DEYFAKLFCPATNYSNKLLQDKAKNLRELVNWKQNILARFSTVKIKTILVDGIKEGKIKKDGIIKVKVLLFSGKLTRDELKAELILVQSDGKRFIAEPIITPLKPSDTRESGILTYTLEYQVVDTGFYSYGIRVYPQNPLLLHPANAGVVYWG
;
A
#
# COMPACT_ATOMS: atom_id res chain seq x y z
N ASP A 1 -1.15 29.43 10.79
CA ASP A 1 -0.50 28.83 9.61
C ASP A 1 -0.49 27.31 9.65
N GLU A 2 -1.54 26.71 9.10
CA GLU A 2 -1.79 25.26 9.12
C GLU A 2 -0.77 24.45 8.29
N TYR A 3 -0.13 25.10 7.30
CA TYR A 3 0.91 24.53 6.45
C TYR A 3 2.22 24.25 7.20
N PHE A 4 2.64 25.16 8.09
CA PHE A 4 3.86 25.02 8.87
C PHE A 4 3.73 23.86 9.88
N ALA A 5 2.58 23.75 10.54
CA ALA A 5 2.34 22.71 11.54
C ALA A 5 2.25 21.30 10.93
N LYS A 6 1.64 21.14 9.74
CA LYS A 6 1.44 19.84 9.08
C LYS A 6 2.72 19.24 8.49
N LEU A 7 3.72 20.05 8.15
CA LEU A 7 4.95 19.57 7.51
C LEU A 7 6.18 19.59 8.43
N PHE A 8 6.38 20.65 9.21
CA PHE A 8 7.59 20.79 10.02
C PHE A 8 7.57 19.96 11.31
N CYS A 9 6.44 19.88 12.00
CA CYS A 9 6.34 19.07 13.23
C CYS A 9 6.61 17.57 12.97
N PRO A 10 6.05 16.95 11.92
CA PRO A 10 6.39 15.57 11.57
C PRO A 10 7.84 15.38 11.17
N ALA A 11 8.43 16.31 10.41
CA ALA A 11 9.83 16.23 9.98
C ALA A 11 10.82 16.33 11.16
N THR A 12 10.55 17.21 12.12
CA THR A 12 11.36 17.35 13.35
C THR A 12 11.24 16.11 14.24
N ASN A 13 10.02 15.62 14.46
CA ASN A 13 9.80 14.39 15.24
C ASN A 13 10.44 13.16 14.58
N TYR A 14 10.36 13.08 13.25
CA TYR A 14 11.02 12.05 12.46
C TYR A 14 12.55 12.10 12.60
N SER A 15 13.13 13.30 12.49
CA SER A 15 14.58 13.51 12.64
C SER A 15 15.04 13.10 14.04
N ASN A 16 14.31 13.51 15.09
CA ASN A 16 14.60 13.11 16.47
C ASN A 16 14.53 11.58 16.65
N LYS A 17 13.48 10.92 16.13
CA LYS A 17 13.31 9.46 16.19
C LYS A 17 14.47 8.72 15.50
N LEU A 18 14.98 9.23 14.38
CA LEU A 18 16.08 8.61 13.65
C LEU A 18 17.43 8.76 14.38
N LEU A 19 17.63 9.87 15.09
CA LEU A 19 18.89 10.19 15.78
C LEU A 19 18.98 9.65 17.22
N GLN A 20 17.88 9.13 17.77
CA GLN A 20 17.88 8.41 19.05
C GLN A 20 18.85 7.20 19.06
N ASP A 21 19.30 6.84 20.26
CA ASP A 21 20.18 5.68 20.53
C ASP A 21 21.38 5.60 19.57
N LYS A 22 22.22 6.65 19.57
CA LYS A 22 23.42 6.77 18.72
C LYS A 22 23.12 6.56 17.22
N ALA A 23 21.97 7.07 16.75
CA ALA A 23 21.49 6.95 15.37
C ALA A 23 21.28 5.50 14.89
N LYS A 24 20.94 4.58 15.80
CA LYS A 24 20.63 3.17 15.48
C LYS A 24 19.53 3.06 14.42
N ASN A 25 18.43 3.78 14.60
CA ASN A 25 17.28 3.78 13.68
C ASN A 25 17.67 4.29 12.28
N LEU A 26 18.52 5.33 12.21
CA LEU A 26 19.04 5.82 10.94
C LEU A 26 19.88 4.76 10.21
N ARG A 27 20.79 4.09 10.91
CA ARG A 27 21.62 3.02 10.31
C ARG A 27 20.76 1.85 9.81
N GLU A 28 19.77 1.45 10.59
CA GLU A 28 18.82 0.40 10.20
C GLU A 28 18.04 0.79 8.93
N LEU A 29 17.51 2.01 8.87
CA LEU A 29 16.78 2.50 7.72
C LEU A 29 17.67 2.61 6.46
N VAL A 30 18.92 3.09 6.60
CA VAL A 30 19.87 3.18 5.50
C VAL A 30 20.19 1.78 4.96
N ASN A 31 20.52 0.84 5.84
CA ASN A 31 20.78 -0.55 5.44
C ASN A 31 19.55 -1.18 4.77
N TRP A 32 18.35 -0.93 5.28
CA TRP A 32 17.12 -1.38 4.66
C TRP A 32 16.96 -0.81 3.25
N LYS A 33 17.12 0.52 3.07
CA LYS A 33 17.00 1.19 1.77
C LYS A 33 18.01 0.71 0.73
N GLN A 34 19.25 0.43 1.14
CA GLN A 34 20.29 -0.07 0.24
C GLN A 34 19.93 -1.45 -0.35
N ASN A 35 19.20 -2.27 0.40
CA ASN A 35 18.92 -3.66 0.03
C ASN A 35 17.48 -3.89 -0.46
N ILE A 36 16.56 -2.95 -0.22
CA ILE A 36 15.13 -3.20 -0.45
C ILE A 36 14.79 -3.42 -1.93
N LEU A 37 15.42 -2.69 -2.86
CA LEU A 37 15.19 -2.86 -4.30
C LEU A 37 15.49 -4.31 -4.75
N ALA A 38 16.68 -4.81 -4.40
CA ALA A 38 17.10 -6.17 -4.74
C ALA A 38 16.20 -7.23 -4.08
N ARG A 39 15.84 -7.04 -2.81
CA ARG A 39 14.93 -7.95 -2.11
C ARG A 39 13.52 -7.93 -2.70
N PHE A 40 12.97 -6.74 -2.97
CA PHE A 40 11.61 -6.56 -3.51
C PHE A 40 11.47 -7.10 -4.93
N SER A 41 12.53 -7.06 -5.74
CA SER A 41 12.54 -7.67 -7.08
C SER A 41 12.22 -9.19 -7.08
N THR A 42 12.41 -9.86 -5.93
CA THR A 42 12.10 -11.29 -5.74
C THR A 42 10.63 -11.55 -5.40
N VAL A 43 9.85 -10.51 -5.10
CA VAL A 43 8.41 -10.61 -4.89
C VAL A 43 7.73 -10.88 -6.22
N LYS A 44 6.75 -11.80 -6.24
CA LYS A 44 5.97 -12.13 -7.43
C LYS A 44 4.49 -12.12 -7.11
N ILE A 45 3.74 -11.24 -7.77
CA ILE A 45 2.27 -11.27 -7.72
C ILE A 45 1.82 -12.47 -8.55
N LYS A 46 1.14 -13.41 -7.90
CA LYS A 46 0.57 -14.60 -8.55
C LYS A 46 -0.80 -14.29 -9.13
N THR A 47 -1.64 -13.61 -8.36
CA THR A 47 -3.03 -13.35 -8.73
C THR A 47 -3.55 -12.11 -8.02
N ILE A 48 -4.30 -11.29 -8.74
CA ILE A 48 -5.14 -10.22 -8.20
C ILE A 48 -6.57 -10.55 -8.63
N LEU A 49 -7.48 -10.66 -7.66
CA LEU A 49 -8.91 -10.85 -7.89
C LEU A 49 -9.63 -9.63 -7.34
N VAL A 50 -10.42 -8.98 -8.20
CA VAL A 50 -11.29 -7.88 -7.83
C VAL A 50 -12.71 -8.25 -8.22
N ASP A 51 -13.59 -8.30 -7.23
CA ASP A 51 -15.03 -8.47 -7.40
C ASP A 51 -15.76 -7.23 -6.87
N GLY A 52 -16.98 -6.99 -7.36
CA GLY A 52 -17.77 -5.80 -7.00
C GLY A 52 -17.69 -4.66 -8.01
N ILE A 53 -16.83 -4.75 -9.02
CA ILE A 53 -16.69 -3.76 -10.10
C ILE A 53 -16.87 -4.43 -11.46
N LYS A 54 -17.75 -3.87 -12.30
CA LYS A 54 -17.97 -4.31 -13.68
C LYS A 54 -17.98 -3.10 -14.60
N GLU A 55 -17.08 -3.05 -15.58
CA GLU A 55 -16.97 -1.94 -16.55
C GLU A 55 -16.87 -0.56 -15.85
N GLY A 56 -16.11 -0.50 -14.76
CA GLY A 56 -15.95 0.70 -13.93
C GLY A 56 -17.16 1.06 -13.07
N LYS A 57 -18.27 0.32 -13.15
CA LYS A 57 -19.45 0.51 -12.28
C LYS A 57 -19.39 -0.43 -11.10
N ILE A 58 -19.75 0.07 -9.93
CA ILE A 58 -19.91 -0.75 -8.73
C ILE A 58 -21.19 -1.58 -8.85
N LYS A 59 -21.16 -2.84 -8.39
CA LYS A 59 -22.33 -3.73 -8.31
C LYS A 59 -23.38 -3.18 -7.34
N LYS A 60 -24.61 -3.70 -7.43
CA LYS A 60 -25.77 -3.21 -6.66
C LYS A 60 -25.61 -3.29 -5.14
N ASP A 61 -24.83 -4.24 -4.63
CA ASP A 61 -24.51 -4.36 -3.20
C ASP A 61 -23.50 -3.31 -2.70
N GLY A 62 -22.77 -2.66 -3.60
CA GLY A 62 -21.78 -1.65 -3.27
C GLY A 62 -20.50 -2.22 -2.66
N ILE A 63 -20.31 -3.55 -2.64
CA ILE A 63 -19.18 -4.18 -1.96
C ILE A 63 -18.11 -4.53 -2.98
N ILE A 64 -16.91 -3.96 -2.80
CA ILE A 64 -15.70 -4.33 -3.53
C ILE A 64 -14.94 -5.36 -2.70
N LYS A 65 -14.65 -6.52 -3.28
CA LYS A 65 -13.82 -7.56 -2.65
C LYS A 65 -12.52 -7.69 -3.42
N VAL A 66 -11.40 -7.51 -2.73
CA VAL A 66 -10.06 -7.65 -3.30
C VAL A 66 -9.34 -8.80 -2.63
N LYS A 67 -8.70 -9.66 -3.43
CA LYS A 67 -7.77 -10.68 -2.96
C LYS A 67 -6.48 -10.63 -3.78
N VAL A 68 -5.35 -10.51 -3.10
CA VAL A 68 -4.01 -10.55 -3.72
C VAL A 68 -3.25 -11.75 -3.19
N LEU A 69 -2.77 -12.60 -4.09
CA LEU A 69 -1.89 -13.73 -3.78
C LEU A 69 -0.50 -13.41 -4.34
N LEU A 70 0.52 -13.50 -3.49
CA LEU A 70 1.89 -13.22 -3.88
C LEU A 70 2.89 -14.15 -3.19
N PHE A 71 4.03 -14.38 -3.85
CA PHE A 71 5.23 -14.92 -3.21
C PHE A 71 6.02 -13.76 -2.61
N SER A 72 6.35 -13.84 -1.32
CA SER A 72 7.05 -12.75 -0.62
C SER A 72 8.55 -12.67 -0.96
N GLY A 73 9.10 -13.71 -1.60
CA GLY A 73 10.52 -13.78 -1.91
C GLY A 73 11.38 -13.62 -0.66
N LYS A 74 12.30 -12.64 -0.68
CA LYS A 74 13.19 -12.29 0.44
C LYS A 74 12.61 -11.30 1.45
N LEU A 75 11.32 -10.98 1.35
CA LEU A 75 10.64 -10.10 2.30
C LEU A 75 9.78 -10.90 3.26
N THR A 76 9.68 -10.38 4.48
CA THR A 76 8.70 -10.85 5.45
C THR A 76 7.31 -10.28 5.13
N ARG A 77 6.28 -10.85 5.75
CA ARG A 77 4.89 -10.34 5.64
C ARG A 77 4.79 -8.87 6.08
N ASP A 78 5.48 -8.50 7.15
CA ASP A 78 5.38 -7.16 7.75
C ASP A 78 6.13 -6.09 6.96
N GLU A 79 7.07 -6.52 6.11
CA GLU A 79 7.76 -5.67 5.15
C GLU A 79 6.96 -5.47 3.85
N LEU A 80 5.76 -6.04 3.72
CA LEU A 80 4.93 -5.95 2.52
C LEU A 80 3.54 -5.39 2.83
N LYS A 81 3.12 -4.42 2.03
CA LYS A 81 1.78 -3.85 2.05
C LYS A 81 1.11 -4.01 0.70
N ALA A 82 -0.20 -4.22 0.72
CA ALA A 82 -1.07 -4.20 -0.44
C ALA A 82 -2.21 -3.21 -0.17
N GLU A 83 -2.56 -2.40 -1.16
CA GLU A 83 -3.59 -1.38 -1.05
C GLU A 83 -4.48 -1.35 -2.29
N LEU A 84 -5.77 -1.10 -2.07
CA LEU A 84 -6.72 -0.68 -3.10
C LEU A 84 -6.67 0.84 -3.20
N ILE A 85 -6.45 1.34 -4.42
CA ILE A 85 -6.63 2.73 -4.77
C ILE A 85 -7.92 2.81 -5.58
N LEU A 86 -8.87 3.61 -5.11
CA LEU A 86 -10.17 3.81 -5.75
C LEU A 86 -10.37 5.30 -6.02
N VAL A 87 -10.69 5.67 -7.26
CA VAL A 87 -10.87 7.05 -7.68
C VAL A 87 -12.18 7.17 -8.42
N GLN A 88 -13.06 8.07 -7.99
CA GLN A 88 -14.27 8.35 -8.74
C GLN A 88 -13.90 9.03 -10.06
N SER A 89 -14.56 8.62 -11.13
CA SER A 89 -14.33 9.14 -12.48
C SER A 89 -15.65 9.40 -13.19
N ASP A 90 -15.64 10.29 -14.18
CA ASP A 90 -16.76 10.51 -15.10
C ASP A 90 -16.60 9.71 -16.43
N GLY A 91 -15.67 8.75 -16.45
CA GLY A 91 -15.28 8.00 -17.64
C GLY A 91 -14.20 8.65 -18.50
N LYS A 92 -13.83 9.91 -18.24
CA LYS A 92 -12.72 10.62 -18.94
C LYS A 92 -11.68 11.20 -17.99
N ARG A 93 -12.07 11.57 -16.78
CA ARG A 93 -11.24 12.25 -15.79
C ARG A 93 -11.52 11.72 -14.39
N PHE A 94 -10.52 11.82 -13.54
CA PHE A 94 -10.69 11.67 -12.10
C PHE A 94 -11.35 12.93 -11.54
N ILE A 95 -12.39 12.75 -10.74
CA ILE A 95 -13.23 13.84 -10.25
C ILE A 95 -13.22 13.96 -8.72
N ALA A 96 -12.50 13.08 -8.03
CA ALA A 96 -12.34 13.08 -6.58
C ALA A 96 -10.93 12.64 -6.18
N GLU A 97 -10.56 12.92 -4.92
CA GLU A 97 -9.33 12.40 -4.32
C GLU A 97 -9.37 10.86 -4.24
N PRO A 98 -8.21 10.19 -4.40
CA PRO A 98 -8.13 8.75 -4.26
C PRO A 98 -8.45 8.30 -2.84
N ILE A 99 -9.33 7.31 -2.75
CA ILE A 99 -9.55 6.53 -1.53
C ILE A 99 -8.50 5.42 -1.52
N ILE A 100 -7.64 5.42 -0.50
CA ILE A 100 -6.57 4.43 -0.33
C ILE A 100 -6.91 3.53 0.85
N THR A 101 -7.18 2.26 0.57
CA THR A 101 -7.62 1.29 1.58
C THR A 101 -6.65 0.12 1.67
N PRO A 102 -6.01 -0.12 2.85
CA PRO A 102 -5.08 -1.23 3.00
C PRO A 102 -5.79 -2.58 3.04
N LEU A 103 -5.23 -3.55 2.33
CA LEU A 103 -5.60 -4.94 2.46
C LEU A 103 -4.96 -5.53 3.71
N LYS A 104 -5.69 -6.43 4.38
CA LYS A 104 -5.20 -7.16 5.55
C LYS A 104 -4.59 -8.49 5.11
N PRO A 105 -3.43 -8.89 5.65
CA PRO A 105 -2.91 -10.22 5.42
C PRO A 105 -3.85 -11.26 6.04
N SER A 106 -4.14 -12.33 5.33
CA SER A 106 -4.86 -13.47 5.88
C SER A 106 -3.94 -14.32 6.76
N ASP A 107 -4.51 -14.94 7.80
CA ASP A 107 -3.81 -15.91 8.64
C ASP A 107 -3.59 -17.25 7.93
N THR A 108 -4.30 -17.50 6.83
CA THR A 108 -4.09 -18.67 5.99
C THR A 108 -2.76 -18.57 5.24
N ARG A 109 -1.84 -19.48 5.54
CA ARG A 109 -0.58 -19.66 4.82
C ARG A 109 -0.67 -20.99 4.07
N GLU A 110 -0.95 -20.92 2.78
CA GLU A 110 -0.49 -21.97 1.88
C GLU A 110 1.03 -21.81 1.72
N SER A 111 1.79 -22.90 1.79
CA SER A 111 3.25 -22.89 1.82
C SER A 111 3.85 -21.93 0.77
N GLY A 112 4.43 -20.83 1.25
CA GLY A 112 5.15 -19.83 0.45
C GLY A 112 4.30 -18.71 -0.18
N ILE A 113 2.97 -18.73 -0.05
CA ILE A 113 2.07 -17.70 -0.59
C ILE A 113 1.51 -16.84 0.54
N LEU A 114 1.64 -15.52 0.38
CA LEU A 114 0.93 -14.54 1.19
C LEU A 114 -0.37 -14.15 0.49
N THR A 115 -1.45 -14.19 1.25
CA THR A 115 -2.77 -13.73 0.80
C THR A 115 -3.13 -12.44 1.53
N TYR A 116 -3.52 -11.41 0.79
CA TYR A 116 -4.04 -10.15 1.30
C TYR A 116 -5.49 -9.99 0.85
N THR A 117 -6.38 -9.55 1.75
CA THR A 117 -7.81 -9.39 1.46
C THR A 117 -8.35 -8.03 1.91
N LEU A 118 -9.38 -7.56 1.22
CA LEU A 118 -10.18 -6.39 1.58
C LEU A 118 -11.62 -6.62 1.16
N GLU A 119 -12.56 -6.23 2.01
CA GLU A 119 -13.93 -5.92 1.63
C GLU A 119 -14.16 -4.44 1.92
N TYR A 120 -14.60 -3.68 0.92
CA TYR A 120 -14.79 -2.23 0.99
C TYR A 120 -16.19 -1.87 0.52
N GLN A 121 -16.96 -1.17 1.36
CA GLN A 121 -18.27 -0.65 1.03
C GLN A 121 -18.13 0.71 0.36
N VAL A 122 -18.61 0.84 -0.87
CA VAL A 122 -18.66 2.11 -1.57
C VAL A 122 -19.81 2.95 -1.01
N VAL A 123 -19.51 4.21 -0.70
CA VAL A 123 -20.47 5.18 -0.12
C VAL A 123 -21.30 5.84 -1.21
N ASP A 124 -20.68 6.20 -2.34
CA ASP A 124 -21.31 6.94 -3.43
C ASP A 124 -21.50 6.09 -4.68
N THR A 125 -22.59 6.36 -5.41
CA THR A 125 -22.81 5.71 -6.71
C THR A 125 -22.04 6.45 -7.80
N GLY A 126 -21.48 5.73 -8.77
CA GLY A 126 -20.75 6.34 -9.88
C GLY A 126 -19.83 5.38 -10.61
N PHE A 127 -19.09 5.93 -11.57
CA PHE A 127 -17.98 5.22 -12.21
C PHE A 127 -16.72 5.40 -11.39
N TYR A 128 -15.95 4.32 -11.25
CA TYR A 128 -14.70 4.30 -10.53
C TYR A 128 -13.60 3.69 -11.37
N SER A 129 -12.44 4.33 -11.32
CA SER A 129 -11.17 3.72 -11.69
C SER A 129 -10.53 3.16 -10.44
N TYR A 130 -9.85 2.01 -10.57
CA TYR A 130 -9.14 1.41 -9.46
C TYR A 130 -7.78 0.89 -9.89
N GLY A 131 -6.90 0.70 -8.91
CA GLY A 131 -5.65 0.00 -9.08
C GLY A 131 -5.26 -0.68 -7.77
N ILE A 132 -4.60 -1.82 -7.86
CA ILE A 132 -4.04 -2.51 -6.71
C ILE A 132 -2.53 -2.29 -6.73
N ARG A 133 -1.99 -1.86 -5.58
CA ARG A 133 -0.54 -1.75 -5.43
C ARG A 133 0.00 -2.66 -4.36
N VAL A 134 1.19 -3.20 -4.60
CA VAL A 134 1.99 -3.92 -3.61
C VAL A 134 3.34 -3.23 -3.52
N TYR A 135 3.80 -2.92 -2.31
CA TYR A 135 5.06 -2.21 -2.09
C TYR A 135 5.70 -2.62 -0.76
N PRO A 136 7.03 -2.44 -0.63
CA PRO A 136 7.72 -2.72 0.61
C PRO A 136 7.51 -1.59 1.64
N GLN A 137 7.40 -1.95 2.91
CA GLN A 137 7.17 -1.03 4.01
C GLN A 137 8.22 -1.21 5.11
N ASN A 138 8.56 -0.12 5.80
CA ASN A 138 9.35 -0.14 7.02
C ASN A 138 8.79 0.91 8.02
N PRO A 139 8.62 0.58 9.32
CA PRO A 139 8.09 1.51 10.34
C PRO A 139 8.92 2.79 10.56
N LEU A 140 10.15 2.83 10.04
CA LEU A 140 11.07 3.97 10.07
C LEU A 140 10.96 4.84 8.81
N LEU A 141 10.10 4.50 7.83
CA LEU A 141 9.80 5.40 6.72
C LEU A 141 8.85 6.50 7.18
N LEU A 142 9.16 7.74 6.77
CA LEU A 142 8.25 8.87 6.96
C LEU A 142 6.98 8.71 6.10
N HIS A 143 7.12 8.18 4.89
CA HIS A 143 6.02 7.95 3.96
C HIS A 143 6.30 6.70 3.10
N PRO A 144 5.29 5.89 2.72
CA PRO A 144 5.47 4.70 1.89
C PRO A 144 6.21 4.94 0.57
N ALA A 145 5.96 6.09 -0.08
CA ALA A 145 6.63 6.46 -1.32
C ALA A 145 8.16 6.56 -1.19
N ASN A 146 8.68 6.75 0.02
CA ASN A 146 10.13 6.83 0.28
C ASN A 146 10.85 5.48 0.12
N ALA A 147 10.11 4.39 -0.09
CA ALA A 147 10.65 3.10 -0.50
C ALA A 147 11.08 3.07 -1.98
N GLY A 148 10.50 3.93 -2.83
CA GLY A 148 10.90 4.13 -4.23
C GLY A 148 10.53 3.00 -5.21
N VAL A 149 9.82 1.97 -4.78
CA VAL A 149 9.41 0.83 -5.62
C VAL A 149 7.99 0.39 -5.31
N VAL A 150 7.27 -0.06 -6.34
CA VAL A 150 5.88 -0.51 -6.26
C VAL A 150 5.56 -1.42 -7.45
N TYR A 151 4.73 -2.43 -7.22
CA TYR A 151 4.06 -3.18 -8.28
C TYR A 151 2.60 -2.76 -8.35
N TRP A 152 2.13 -2.49 -9.57
CA TRP A 152 0.74 -2.15 -9.87
C TRP A 152 0.09 -3.30 -10.64
N GLY A 153 -1.20 -3.51 -10.40
CA GLY A 153 -2.05 -4.41 -11.17
C GLY A 153 -3.53 -4.13 -10.94
#